data_AF-A0A838PB79-F1
#
_entry.id   AF-A0A838PB79-F1
#
_cell.length_a   1.000
_cell.length_b   1.000
_cell.length_c   1.000
_cell.angle_alpha   90.00
_cell.angle_beta   90.00
_cell.angle_gamma   90.00
#
_symmetry.space_group_name_H-M   'P 1'
#
loop_
_entity.id
_entity.type
_entity.pdbx_description
1 polymer ?
#
loop_
_entity_poly.entity_id
_entity_poly.type
_entity_poly.pdbx_seq_one_letter_code
_entity_poly.pdbx_strand_id
1 'polypeptide(L)'
;MKKRTKRLVGGLALAAGAFGAVGAYLVRKKNMGTREQLYRNQDADVWARPGMMVTFRAELMPGRDRQERTFRVKELLPSGRVKLEGAMGEHAQKEFVPFR
;
A
#
# COMPACT_ATOMS: atom_id res chain seq x y z
N MET A 1 -46.73 -1.87 20.33
CA MET A 1 -45.85 -2.79 19.59
C MET A 1 -45.45 -2.17 18.24
N LYS A 2 -44.12 -2.02 18.03
CA LYS A 2 -43.30 -1.91 16.80
C LYS A 2 -43.89 -1.32 15.49
N LYS A 3 -43.42 -0.11 15.14
CA LYS A 3 -43.36 0.48 13.78
C LYS A 3 -42.41 -0.33 12.88
N ARG A 4 -42.74 -0.57 11.60
CA ARG A 4 -41.77 -0.93 10.53
C ARG A 4 -42.36 -0.79 9.13
N THR A 5 -41.92 0.25 8.44
CA THR A 5 -42.15 0.56 7.02
C THR A 5 -41.57 -0.55 6.13
N LYS A 6 -42.39 -1.16 5.26
CA LYS A 6 -41.95 -2.19 4.31
C LYS A 6 -41.38 -1.55 3.04
N ARG A 7 -40.31 -2.15 2.56
CA ARG A 7 -39.38 -1.72 1.51
C ARG A 7 -40.03 -1.77 0.12
N LEU A 8 -39.71 -0.78 -0.70
CA LEU A 8 -40.08 -0.70 -2.12
C LEU A 8 -39.41 -1.80 -2.93
N VAL A 9 -40.25 -2.54 -3.66
CA VAL A 9 -39.91 -3.47 -4.74
C VAL A 9 -39.41 -2.63 -5.92
N GLY A 10 -38.11 -2.68 -6.19
CA GLY A 10 -37.49 -2.04 -7.36
C GLY A 10 -37.20 -3.10 -8.43
N GLY A 11 -37.98 -3.08 -9.51
CA GLY A 11 -37.96 -4.07 -10.57
C GLY A 11 -36.68 -4.07 -11.41
N LEU A 12 -36.26 -5.27 -11.80
CA LEU A 12 -35.11 -5.52 -12.66
C LEU A 12 -35.64 -5.80 -14.08
N ALA A 13 -35.86 -4.74 -14.86
CA ALA A 13 -36.23 -4.86 -16.27
C ALA A 13 -34.97 -5.13 -17.09
N LEU A 14 -34.70 -6.41 -17.37
CA LEU A 14 -33.72 -6.81 -18.39
C LEU A 14 -34.37 -6.67 -19.77
N ALA A 15 -34.33 -5.48 -20.34
CA ALA A 15 -34.66 -5.26 -21.74
C ALA A 15 -33.46 -5.68 -22.60
N ALA A 16 -33.52 -6.88 -23.17
CA ALA A 16 -32.61 -7.35 -24.20
C ALA A 16 -33.00 -6.68 -25.53
N GLY A 17 -32.12 -5.85 -26.10
CA GLY A 17 -32.37 -5.24 -27.41
C GLY A 17 -31.23 -4.35 -27.90
N ALA A 18 -30.58 -4.82 -28.97
CA ALA A 18 -29.88 -4.06 -30.02
C ALA A 18 -28.60 -3.25 -29.68
N PHE A 19 -27.48 -3.75 -30.23
CA PHE A 19 -26.44 -3.02 -30.98
C PHE A 19 -26.26 -1.51 -30.71
N GLY A 20 -25.13 -1.15 -30.09
CA GLY A 20 -24.61 0.21 -30.10
C GLY A 20 -23.19 0.29 -29.54
N ALA A 21 -22.20 0.47 -30.41
CA ALA A 21 -20.77 0.52 -30.11
C ALA A 21 -20.33 1.81 -29.37
N VAL A 22 -21.00 2.18 -28.28
CA VAL A 22 -20.72 3.43 -27.52
C VAL A 22 -20.37 3.15 -26.04
N GLY A 23 -20.47 1.90 -25.58
CA GLY A 23 -20.25 1.53 -24.17
C GLY A 23 -18.79 1.40 -23.71
N ALA A 24 -17.80 1.44 -24.60
CA ALA A 24 -16.40 1.17 -24.24
C ALA A 24 -15.65 2.37 -23.64
N TYR A 25 -16.21 3.58 -23.69
CA TYR A 25 -15.47 4.80 -23.32
C TYR A 25 -15.70 5.28 -21.88
N LEU A 26 -16.69 4.75 -21.17
CA LEU A 26 -16.95 5.16 -19.78
C LEU A 26 -16.19 4.29 -18.77
N VAL A 27 -14.93 4.69 -18.57
CA VAL A 27 -14.31 4.84 -17.24
C VAL A 27 -14.17 3.51 -16.47
N ARG A 28 -13.06 2.77 -16.61
CA ARG A 28 -11.69 3.16 -16.22
C ARG A 28 -11.62 4.09 -15.00
N LYS A 29 -12.17 3.67 -13.85
CA LYS A 29 -11.70 4.16 -12.53
C LYS A 29 -12.21 3.31 -11.36
N LYS A 30 -11.88 2.02 -11.34
CA LYS A 30 -12.01 1.20 -10.13
C LYS A 30 -10.76 0.35 -10.01
N ASN A 31 -9.92 0.71 -9.03
CA ASN A 31 -8.85 -0.06 -8.37
C ASN A 31 -7.69 0.85 -7.88
N MET A 32 -7.95 2.13 -7.60
CA MET A 32 -7.16 2.92 -6.66
C MET A 32 -7.62 2.73 -5.19
N GLY A 33 -8.53 1.77 -4.93
CA GLY A 33 -8.99 1.44 -3.58
C GLY A 33 -8.02 0.55 -2.80
N THR A 34 -7.19 -0.26 -3.46
CA THR A 34 -6.36 -1.27 -2.77
C THR A 34 -5.07 -0.71 -2.20
N ARG A 35 -4.54 0.39 -2.76
CA ARG A 35 -3.31 1.02 -2.25
C ARG A 35 -3.58 1.78 -0.96
N GLU A 36 -4.58 2.66 -0.92
CA GLU A 36 -4.94 3.40 0.30
C GLU A 36 -5.52 2.51 1.41
N GLN A 37 -6.26 1.44 1.06
CA GLN A 37 -6.83 0.53 2.07
C GLN A 37 -5.78 -0.37 2.74
N LEU A 38 -4.67 -0.70 2.07
CA LEU A 38 -3.53 -1.37 2.72
C LEU A 38 -2.82 -0.45 3.71
N TYR A 39 -2.73 0.85 3.43
CA TYR A 39 -2.18 1.83 4.37
C TYR A 39 -3.11 2.11 5.57
N ARG A 40 -4.43 2.00 5.40
CA ARG A 40 -5.43 2.33 6.44
C ARG A 40 -5.61 1.23 7.51
N ASN A 41 -5.21 0.00 7.22
CA ASN A 41 -5.24 -1.11 8.20
C ASN A 41 -3.86 -1.39 8.83
N GLN A 42 -2.84 -0.57 8.53
CA GLN A 42 -1.48 -0.66 9.08
C GLN A 42 -1.20 0.44 10.11
N ASP A 43 -2.17 0.78 10.96
CA ASP A 43 -1.90 1.41 12.26
C ASP A 43 -1.28 0.41 13.28
N ALA A 44 -0.75 -0.71 12.79
CA ALA A 44 0.17 -1.58 13.50
C ALA A 44 1.61 -1.15 13.14
N ASP A 45 2.19 -0.32 13.98
CA ASP A 45 3.64 -0.09 14.13
C ASP A 45 4.49 -0.20 12.84
N VAL A 46 4.19 0.65 11.85
CA VAL A 46 4.92 0.68 10.57
C VAL A 46 6.29 1.34 10.79
N TRP A 47 7.31 0.51 10.98
CA TRP A 47 8.68 0.91 11.29
C TRP A 47 9.43 1.66 10.16
N ALA A 48 8.91 1.65 8.93
CA ALA A 48 9.53 2.32 7.79
C ALA A 48 8.50 2.89 6.81
N ARG A 49 8.81 4.04 6.20
CA ARG A 49 7.95 4.68 5.17
C ARG A 49 8.81 5.15 3.99
N PRO A 50 8.28 5.19 2.75
CA PRO A 50 8.97 5.82 1.63
C PRO A 50 9.43 7.25 2.00
N GLY A 51 10.69 7.55 1.70
CA GLY A 51 11.35 8.81 2.03
C GLY A 51 12.03 8.86 3.41
N MET A 52 11.77 7.90 4.31
CA MET A 52 12.39 7.81 5.63
C MET A 52 13.86 7.40 5.53
N MET A 53 14.72 7.93 6.41
CA MET A 53 16.12 7.52 6.49
C MET A 53 16.23 6.31 7.42
N VAL A 54 16.91 5.25 7.00
CA VAL A 54 17.20 4.08 7.84
C VAL A 54 18.70 3.83 7.86
N THR A 55 19.23 3.45 9.02
CA THR A 55 20.66 3.20 9.18
C THR A 55 20.91 1.71 9.42
N PHE A 56 21.75 1.08 8.59
CA PHE A 56 22.17 -0.30 8.80
C PHE A 56 23.01 -0.46 10.07
N ARG A 57 22.82 -1.59 10.75
CA ARG A 57 23.66 -1.99 11.89
C ARG A 57 25.13 -2.09 11.45
N ALA A 58 26.03 -1.72 12.36
CA ALA A 58 27.48 -1.73 12.07
C ALA A 58 27.99 -3.13 11.72
N GLU A 59 27.37 -4.15 12.32
CA GLU A 59 27.66 -5.57 12.08
C GLU A 59 27.45 -6.00 10.62
N LEU A 60 26.52 -5.36 9.90
CA LEU A 60 26.20 -5.71 8.51
C LEU A 60 27.06 -4.94 7.49
N MET A 61 27.65 -3.82 7.89
CA MET A 61 28.48 -2.97 7.04
C MET A 61 29.70 -2.50 7.83
N PRO A 62 30.62 -3.42 8.19
CA PRO A 62 31.81 -3.08 8.96
C PRO A 62 32.72 -2.13 8.16
N GLY A 63 33.47 -1.29 8.86
CA GLY A 63 34.37 -0.32 8.24
C GLY A 63 33.68 0.86 7.56
N ARG A 64 32.34 0.98 7.67
CA ARG A 64 31.58 2.13 7.17
C ARG A 64 31.05 3.00 8.29
N ASP A 65 31.14 4.31 8.08
CA ASP A 65 30.60 5.27 9.02
C ASP A 65 29.08 5.29 9.01
N ARG A 66 28.48 5.87 10.06
CA ARG A 66 27.02 5.94 10.21
C ARG A 66 26.35 6.58 8.99
N GLN A 67 26.96 7.62 8.43
CA GLN A 67 26.43 8.33 7.27
C GLN A 67 26.41 7.43 6.03
N GLU A 68 27.47 6.68 5.78
CA GLU A 68 27.60 5.73 4.67
C GLU A 68 26.70 4.49 4.80
N ARG A 69 26.22 4.22 6.02
CA ARG A 69 25.26 3.17 6.35
C ARG A 69 23.81 3.66 6.36
N THR A 70 23.57 4.94 6.12
CA THR A 70 22.24 5.55 6.16
C THR A 70 21.70 5.71 4.75
N PHE A 71 20.53 5.13 4.50
CA PHE A 71 19.90 5.11 3.19
C PHE A 71 18.46 5.59 3.29
N ARG A 72 17.94 6.11 2.16
CA ARG A 72 16.55 6.50 2.06
C ARG A 72 15.69 5.32 1.64
N VAL A 73 14.58 5.10 2.32
CA VAL A 73 13.59 4.09 1.94
C VAL A 73 12.91 4.53 0.65
N LYS A 74 13.00 3.71 -0.39
CA LYS A 74 12.32 3.94 -1.67
C LYS A 74 10.89 3.42 -1.64
N GLU A 75 10.71 2.19 -1.14
CA GLU A 75 9.41 1.50 -1.13
C GLU A 75 9.34 0.55 0.06
N LEU A 76 8.19 0.52 0.74
CA LEU A 76 7.83 -0.52 1.69
C LEU A 76 6.98 -1.57 0.97
N LEU A 77 7.42 -2.82 1.01
CA LEU A 77 6.76 -3.93 0.35
C LEU A 77 5.66 -4.53 1.23
N PRO A 78 4.66 -5.21 0.65
CA PRO A 78 3.63 -5.92 1.41
C PRO A 78 4.19 -6.99 2.36
N SER A 79 5.41 -7.49 2.10
CA SER A 79 6.13 -8.44 2.95
C SER A 79 6.68 -7.83 4.24
N GLY A 80 6.60 -6.50 4.41
CA GLY A 80 7.22 -5.78 5.54
C GLY A 80 8.71 -5.47 5.35
N ARG A 81 9.28 -5.84 4.18
CA ARG A 81 10.65 -5.49 3.77
C ARG A 81 10.68 -4.14 3.05
N VAL A 82 11.85 -3.51 3.02
CA VAL A 82 12.07 -2.23 2.32
C VAL A 82 13.05 -2.37 1.17
N LYS A 83 12.79 -1.61 0.11
CA LYS A 83 13.79 -1.28 -0.92
C LYS A 83 14.37 0.08 -0.63
N LEU A 84 15.67 0.25 -0.84
CA LEU A 84 16.39 1.48 -0.54
C LEU A 84 16.84 2.18 -1.82
N GLU A 85 17.03 3.49 -1.74
CA GLU A 85 17.71 4.25 -2.78
C GLU A 85 19.21 3.94 -2.75
N GLY A 86 19.77 3.47 -3.87
CA GLY A 86 21.21 3.19 -4.00
C GLY A 86 21.70 1.88 -3.37
N ALA A 87 20.85 1.11 -2.67
CA ALA A 87 21.18 -0.24 -2.22
C ALA A 87 20.39 -1.28 -3.03
N MET A 88 21.05 -2.39 -3.35
CA MET A 88 20.43 -3.49 -4.10
C MET A 88 19.74 -4.48 -3.16
N GLY A 89 18.59 -4.99 -3.58
CA GLY A 89 17.85 -6.02 -2.87
C GLY A 89 16.73 -5.49 -1.97
N GLU A 90 16.22 -6.40 -1.14
CA GLU A 90 15.17 -6.13 -0.16
C GLU A 90 15.71 -6.37 1.25
N HIS A 91 15.41 -5.47 2.17
CA HIS A 91 15.98 -5.46 3.51
C HIS A 91 14.89 -5.58 4.58
N ALA A 92 15.18 -6.34 5.63
CA ALA A 92 14.29 -6.54 6.77
C ALA A 92 14.61 -5.56 7.91
N GLN A 93 13.61 -5.24 8.74
CA GLN A 93 13.72 -4.33 9.90
C GLN A 93 14.94 -4.60 10.78
N LYS A 94 15.22 -5.87 11.07
CA LYS A 94 16.32 -6.32 11.96
C LYS A 94 17.72 -5.92 11.49
N GLU A 95 17.87 -5.56 10.21
CA GLU A 95 19.13 -5.12 9.61
C GLU A 95 19.44 -3.66 9.98
N PHE A 96 18.44 -2.92 10.45
CA PHE A 96 18.55 -1.52 10.78
C PHE A 96 18.67 -1.31 12.28
N VAL A 97 19.25 -0.17 12.65
CA VAL A 97 19.21 0.33 14.02
C VAL A 97 17.76 0.70 14.36
N PRO A 98 17.20 0.25 15.50
CA PRO A 98 15.85 0.64 15.92
C PRO A 98 15.71 2.16 16.05
N PHE A 99 14.57 2.69 15.61
CA PHE A 99 14.17 4.06 15.94
C PHE A 99 13.80 4.12 17.42
N ARG A 100 14.38 5.09 18.14
CA ARG A 100 14.08 5.40 19.54
C ARG A 100 13.44 6.77 19.65
#